data_AF-A0A2M7CAP0-F1
#
_entry.id   AF-A0A2M7CAP0-F1
#
_cell.length_a   1.000
_cell.length_b   1.000
_cell.length_c   1.000
_cell.angle_alpha   90.00
_cell.angle_beta   90.00
_cell.angle_gamma   90.00
#
_symmetry.space_group_name_H-M   'P 1'
#
loop_
_entity.id
_entity.type
_entity.pdbx_description
1 polymer ?
#
loop_
_entity_poly.entity_id
_entity_poly.type
_entity_poly.pdbx_seq_one_letter_code
_entity_poly.pdbx_strand_id
1 'polypeptide(L)'
;MKILLISVNRERMPFPVFPLGLAYIAKALREEGYQIEVMDLCFSQEVSVDLNNNLHQFRPDLIGISLRNLDNLTYPTSISYLKEVEEVVGICRQSSSSRLVIGGSGYSLAPKELLQHLNVDFGIVGEGEEVFLQLVRGLERGDPISPSPYLLIKEKPFPPLIEGAKVFSIQSPDRSFFETHRYLEEGGMGNIQTKRGCPFSCIYCTYPLLEGKKVRLRKAEEVVEEIHHLVEEGVDYIYFVDDIFNYPPSYAEALCREMVRRKFDVKWSAF
;
A
#
# COMPACT_ATOMS: atom_id res chain seq x y z
N MET A 1 -1.18 -9.17 -19.32
CA MET A 1 -2.26 -8.28 -18.81
C MET A 1 -1.70 -6.89 -18.53
N LYS A 2 -2.44 -5.82 -18.80
CA LYS A 2 -2.13 -4.43 -18.39
C LYS A 2 -2.81 -4.08 -17.08
N ILE A 3 -2.05 -3.54 -16.12
CA ILE A 3 -2.54 -3.30 -14.76
C ILE A 3 -2.32 -1.84 -14.38
N LEU A 4 -3.38 -1.13 -14.04
CA LEU A 4 -3.31 0.22 -13.50
C LEU A 4 -3.39 0.15 -11.98
N LEU A 5 -2.44 0.76 -11.28
CA LEU A 5 -2.44 0.89 -9.83
C LEU A 5 -2.77 2.34 -9.45
N ILE A 6 -3.78 2.54 -8.61
CA ILE A 6 -4.25 3.87 -8.21
C ILE A 6 -4.04 4.06 -6.71
N SER A 7 -3.25 5.07 -6.34
CA SER A 7 -3.21 5.59 -4.97
C SER A 7 -4.28 6.67 -4.84
N VAL A 8 -5.29 6.43 -3.99
CA VAL A 8 -6.40 7.39 -3.79
C VAL A 8 -6.10 8.44 -2.74
N ASN A 9 -4.98 8.33 -2.02
CA ASN A 9 -4.66 9.24 -0.93
C ASN A 9 -4.34 10.64 -1.48
N ARG A 10 -5.14 11.63 -1.08
CA ARG A 10 -4.98 13.04 -1.43
C ARG A 10 -4.59 13.93 -0.25
N GLU A 11 -4.49 13.34 0.94
CA GLU A 11 -4.10 14.07 2.14
C GLU A 11 -2.64 14.53 2.04
N ARG A 12 -2.43 15.81 2.30
CA ARG A 12 -1.11 16.46 2.30
C ARG A 12 -0.80 17.21 3.59
N MET A 13 -1.72 17.23 4.56
CA MET A 13 -1.49 17.81 5.86
C MET A 13 -1.13 16.70 6.87
N PRO A 14 -0.04 16.85 7.65
CA PRO A 14 0.93 17.95 7.64
C PRO A 14 1.91 17.93 6.45
N PHE A 15 2.09 16.78 5.81
CA PHE A 15 2.88 16.59 4.59
C PHE A 15 2.30 15.38 3.81
N PRO A 16 2.50 15.30 2.49
CA PRO A 16 2.03 14.15 1.70
C PRO A 16 2.81 12.88 2.07
N VAL A 17 2.10 11.75 2.08
CA VAL A 17 2.68 10.45 2.44
C VAL A 17 2.77 9.56 1.22
N PHE A 18 4.00 9.14 0.90
CA PHE A 18 4.29 8.22 -0.21
C PHE A 18 3.49 6.92 -0.09
N PRO A 19 2.87 6.41 -1.16
CA PRO A 19 2.04 5.19 -1.15
C PRO A 19 2.88 3.91 -1.11
N LEU A 20 3.61 3.70 0.00
CA LEU A 20 4.57 2.61 0.17
C LEU A 20 3.98 1.22 -0.08
N GLY A 21 2.74 0.97 0.37
CA GLY A 21 2.05 -0.30 0.13
C GLY A 21 1.89 -0.61 -1.36
N LEU A 22 1.58 0.42 -2.17
CA LEU A 22 1.43 0.26 -3.61
C LEU A 22 2.78 0.04 -4.32
N ALA A 23 3.85 0.62 -3.80
CA ALA A 23 5.21 0.39 -4.30
C ALA A 23 5.70 -1.05 -4.07
N TYR A 24 5.23 -1.73 -3.01
CA TYR A 24 5.45 -3.17 -2.84
C TYR A 24 4.66 -3.99 -3.87
N ILE A 25 3.40 -3.65 -4.11
CA ILE A 25 2.58 -4.29 -5.15
C ILE A 25 3.21 -4.10 -6.54
N ALA A 26 3.65 -2.89 -6.86
CA ALA A 26 4.27 -2.57 -8.15
C ALA A 26 5.52 -3.42 -8.39
N LYS A 27 6.36 -3.60 -7.37
CA LYS A 27 7.51 -4.51 -7.45
C LYS A 27 7.10 -5.95 -7.75
N ALA A 28 6.17 -6.49 -6.96
CA ALA A 28 5.72 -7.86 -7.10
C ALA A 28 5.21 -8.16 -8.52
N LEU A 29 4.48 -7.21 -9.12
CA LEU A 29 4.00 -7.30 -10.50
C LEU A 29 5.12 -7.14 -11.53
N ARG A 30 6.07 -6.23 -11.31
CA ARG A 30 7.19 -5.99 -12.23
C ARG A 30 8.11 -7.21 -12.33
N GLU A 31 8.39 -7.87 -11.20
CA GLU A 31 9.21 -9.09 -11.16
C GLU A 31 8.60 -10.23 -11.99
N GLU A 32 7.27 -10.22 -12.14
CA GLU A 32 6.52 -11.17 -12.96
C GLU A 32 6.34 -10.72 -14.42
N GLY A 33 6.88 -9.55 -14.79
CA GLY A 33 6.87 -9.04 -16.16
C GLY A 33 5.55 -8.40 -16.60
N TYR A 34 4.68 -8.01 -15.66
CA TYR A 34 3.43 -7.31 -16.00
C TYR A 34 3.67 -5.89 -16.51
N GLN A 35 2.84 -5.44 -17.45
CA GLN A 35 2.82 -4.04 -17.87
C GLN A 35 2.00 -3.22 -16.87
N ILE A 36 2.64 -2.29 -16.17
CA ILE A 36 2.05 -1.55 -15.06
C ILE A 36 2.15 -0.06 -15.34
N GLU A 37 1.08 0.67 -15.01
CA GLU A 37 1.14 2.11 -14.75
C GLU A 37 0.64 2.38 -13.34
N VAL A 38 1.19 3.45 -12.74
CA VAL A 38 0.76 3.94 -11.43
C VAL A 38 0.16 5.32 -11.63
N MET A 39 -1.02 5.52 -11.05
CA MET A 39 -1.65 6.81 -10.94
C MET A 39 -1.72 7.24 -9.48
N ASP A 40 -0.87 8.19 -9.12
CA ASP A 40 -0.84 8.77 -7.79
C ASP A 40 -1.72 10.01 -7.73
N LEU A 41 -2.90 9.87 -7.13
CA LEU A 41 -3.86 10.98 -7.07
C LEU A 41 -3.47 12.03 -6.04
N CYS A 42 -2.45 11.80 -5.21
CA CYS A 42 -1.98 12.75 -4.21
C CYS A 42 -1.76 14.14 -4.80
N PHE A 43 -1.21 14.16 -6.01
CA PHE A 43 -0.86 15.40 -6.70
C PHE A 43 -1.72 15.76 -7.92
N SER A 44 -2.79 15.01 -8.15
CA SER A 44 -3.76 15.31 -9.21
C SER A 44 -4.53 16.61 -8.88
N GLN A 45 -4.66 17.48 -9.89
CA GLN A 45 -5.44 18.71 -9.79
C GLN A 45 -6.91 18.44 -10.12
N GLU A 46 -7.16 17.66 -11.18
CA GLU A 46 -8.49 17.31 -11.67
C GLU A 46 -8.62 15.79 -11.82
N VAL A 47 -8.92 15.10 -10.72
CA VAL A 47 -8.97 13.63 -10.65
C VAL A 47 -9.75 13.00 -11.79
N SER A 48 -10.94 13.53 -12.09
CA SER A 48 -11.77 13.03 -13.19
C SER A 48 -11.09 13.15 -14.54
N VAL A 49 -10.47 14.28 -14.86
CA VAL A 49 -9.79 14.50 -16.15
C VAL A 49 -8.55 13.62 -16.26
N ASP A 50 -7.70 13.65 -15.23
CA ASP A 50 -6.43 12.93 -15.21
C ASP A 50 -6.67 11.41 -15.33
N LEU A 51 -7.64 10.89 -14.57
CA LEU A 51 -7.96 9.46 -14.54
C LEU A 51 -8.62 9.00 -15.84
N ASN A 52 -9.55 9.78 -16.39
CA ASN A 52 -10.15 9.47 -17.69
C ASN A 52 -9.09 9.42 -18.80
N ASN A 53 -8.18 10.39 -18.84
CA ASN A 53 -7.10 10.44 -19.81
C ASN A 53 -6.20 9.20 -19.70
N ASN A 54 -5.80 8.82 -18.48
CA ASN A 54 -4.99 7.62 -18.27
C ASN A 54 -5.74 6.34 -18.70
N LEU A 55 -7.00 6.17 -18.27
CA LEU A 55 -7.82 5.00 -18.64
C LEU A 55 -7.99 4.85 -20.15
N HIS A 56 -8.20 5.95 -20.89
CA HIS A 56 -8.32 5.92 -22.35
C HIS A 56 -7.01 5.61 -23.07
N GLN A 57 -5.88 6.10 -22.56
CA GLN A 57 -4.56 5.90 -23.16
C GLN A 57 -4.01 4.51 -22.86
N PHE A 58 -3.97 4.14 -21.58
CA PHE A 58 -3.37 2.90 -21.12
C PHE A 58 -4.25 1.68 -21.42
N ARG A 59 -5.57 1.84 -21.27
CA ARG A 59 -6.62 0.80 -21.41
C ARG A 59 -6.28 -0.45 -20.56
N PRO A 60 -6.32 -0.34 -19.22
CA PRO A 60 -5.98 -1.45 -18.33
C PRO A 60 -6.98 -2.61 -18.44
N ASP A 61 -6.52 -3.83 -18.24
CA ASP A 61 -7.38 -5.01 -18.08
C ASP A 61 -7.88 -5.15 -16.63
N LEU A 62 -7.05 -4.68 -15.69
CA LEU A 62 -7.26 -4.74 -14.24
C LEU A 62 -6.84 -3.41 -13.60
N ILE A 63 -7.62 -2.93 -12.63
CA ILE A 63 -7.31 -1.72 -11.87
C ILE A 63 -7.23 -2.10 -10.39
N GLY A 64 -6.06 -1.88 -9.77
CA GLY A 64 -5.85 -1.99 -8.33
C GLY A 64 -5.97 -0.63 -7.66
N ILE A 65 -6.80 -0.52 -6.63
CA ILE A 65 -7.09 0.71 -5.89
C ILE A 65 -6.57 0.55 -4.46
N SER A 66 -5.63 1.41 -4.06
CA SER A 66 -5.05 1.41 -2.72
C SER A 66 -5.71 2.46 -1.84
N LEU A 67 -6.51 1.99 -0.86
CA LEU A 67 -7.14 2.80 0.17
C LEU A 67 -6.32 2.74 1.47
N ARG A 68 -5.57 3.81 1.76
CA ARG A 68 -4.70 3.91 2.94
C ARG A 68 -5.47 4.25 4.22
N ASN A 69 -6.37 5.23 4.16
CA ASN A 69 -7.06 5.80 5.32
C ASN A 69 -8.57 5.84 5.06
N LEU A 70 -9.39 5.57 6.08
CA LEU A 70 -10.84 5.82 6.02
C LEU A 70 -11.20 7.25 6.43
N ASP A 71 -10.40 7.82 7.32
CA ASP A 71 -10.52 9.18 7.82
C ASP A 71 -9.14 9.73 8.25
N ASN A 72 -9.13 10.99 8.69
CA ASN A 72 -7.93 11.68 9.16
C ASN A 72 -7.54 11.36 10.62
N LEU A 73 -8.20 10.41 11.28
CA LEU A 73 -8.00 10.02 12.68
C LEU A 73 -7.93 11.19 13.68
N THR A 74 -8.61 12.30 13.37
CA THR A 74 -8.59 13.52 14.18
C THR A 74 -9.95 13.73 14.82
N TYR A 75 -9.97 14.05 16.12
CA TYR A 75 -11.15 14.45 16.87
C TYR A 75 -10.98 15.88 17.43
N PRO A 76 -11.98 16.77 17.32
CA PRO A 76 -13.34 16.54 16.80
C PRO A 76 -13.50 16.77 15.29
N THR A 77 -12.48 17.26 14.59
CA THR A 77 -12.55 17.64 13.17
C THR A 77 -12.27 16.44 12.25
N SER A 78 -13.08 15.39 12.39
CA SER A 78 -12.94 14.16 11.61
C SER A 78 -13.36 14.38 10.16
N ILE A 79 -12.50 14.01 9.21
CA ILE A 79 -12.76 14.07 7.78
C ILE A 79 -12.75 12.63 7.26
N SER A 80 -13.83 12.21 6.60
CA SER A 80 -13.89 10.90 5.94
C SER A 80 -13.37 10.99 4.51
N TYR A 81 -12.57 10.01 4.11
CA TYR A 81 -12.04 9.89 2.75
C TYR A 81 -12.85 8.95 1.85
N LEU A 82 -14.04 8.52 2.30
CA LEU A 82 -14.85 7.55 1.57
C LEU A 82 -15.37 8.12 0.24
N LYS A 83 -15.72 9.41 0.21
CA LYS A 83 -16.27 10.07 -0.99
C LYS A 83 -15.25 10.11 -2.13
N GLU A 84 -13.98 10.30 -1.80
CA GLU A 84 -12.87 10.31 -2.74
C GLU A 84 -12.70 8.93 -3.38
N VAL A 85 -12.87 7.85 -2.61
CA VAL A 85 -12.82 6.48 -3.14
C VAL A 85 -14.04 6.18 -4.00
N GLU A 86 -15.23 6.62 -3.58
CA GLU A 86 -16.46 6.50 -4.38
C GLU A 86 -16.33 7.20 -5.74
N GLU A 87 -15.77 8.41 -5.75
CA GLU A 87 -15.51 9.18 -6.97
C GLU A 87 -14.58 8.40 -7.92
N VAL A 88 -13.43 7.93 -7.41
CA VAL A 88 -12.45 7.17 -8.21
C VAL A 88 -13.06 5.88 -8.75
N VAL A 89 -13.76 5.10 -7.91
CA VAL A 89 -14.44 3.88 -8.34
C VAL A 89 -15.51 4.19 -9.40
N GLY A 90 -16.26 5.27 -9.22
CA GLY A 90 -17.27 5.72 -10.18
C GLY A 90 -16.68 6.04 -11.55
N ILE A 91 -15.60 6.82 -11.59
CA ILE A 91 -14.88 7.15 -12.83
C ILE A 91 -14.36 5.87 -13.50
N CYS A 92 -13.67 5.00 -12.76
CA CYS A 92 -13.15 3.75 -13.29
C CYS A 92 -14.24 2.87 -13.91
N ARG A 93 -15.44 2.81 -13.31
CA ARG A 93 -16.58 2.03 -13.84
C ARG A 93 -17.25 2.68 -15.04
N GLN A 94 -17.30 4.00 -15.11
CA GLN A 94 -17.91 4.71 -16.24
C GLN A 94 -17.02 4.67 -17.48
N SER A 95 -15.70 4.67 -17.28
CA SER A 95 -14.72 4.88 -18.35
C SER A 95 -13.95 3.62 -18.74
N SER A 96 -14.17 2.50 -18.02
CA SER A 96 -13.54 1.22 -18.33
C SER A 96 -14.43 0.03 -17.98
N SER A 97 -14.22 -1.08 -18.70
CA SER A 97 -14.75 -2.41 -18.37
C SER A 97 -13.78 -3.26 -17.54
N SER A 98 -12.65 -2.69 -17.10
CA SER A 98 -11.65 -3.39 -16.28
C SER A 98 -12.27 -3.95 -15.00
N ARG A 99 -11.70 -5.06 -14.54
CA ARG A 99 -11.97 -5.54 -13.17
C ARG A 99 -11.34 -4.58 -12.16
N LEU A 100 -12.04 -4.30 -11.07
CA LEU A 100 -11.54 -3.46 -9.98
C LEU A 100 -11.21 -4.30 -8.76
N VAL A 101 -10.02 -4.07 -8.20
CA VAL A 101 -9.55 -4.69 -6.97
C VAL A 101 -9.23 -3.57 -5.98
N ILE A 102 -9.78 -3.62 -4.78
CA ILE A 102 -9.43 -2.67 -3.72
C ILE A 102 -8.60 -3.36 -2.64
N GLY A 103 -7.65 -2.64 -2.05
CA GLY A 103 -6.85 -3.10 -0.93
C GLY A 103 -6.28 -1.94 -0.13
N GLY A 104 -5.34 -2.23 0.76
CA GLY A 104 -4.67 -1.24 1.61
C GLY A 104 -5.15 -1.28 3.05
N SER A 105 -4.43 -0.56 3.92
CA SER A 105 -4.69 -0.54 5.36
C SER A 105 -6.09 -0.06 5.69
N GLY A 106 -6.55 1.03 5.06
CA GLY A 106 -7.88 1.59 5.28
C GLY A 106 -8.98 0.64 4.85
N TYR A 107 -8.82 -0.01 3.69
CA TYR A 107 -9.77 -1.05 3.25
C TYR A 107 -9.85 -2.22 4.23
N SER A 108 -8.69 -2.66 4.74
CA SER A 108 -8.59 -3.83 5.62
C SER A 108 -9.24 -3.64 6.99
N LEU A 109 -9.59 -2.41 7.39
CA LEU A 109 -10.30 -2.12 8.65
C LEU A 109 -11.79 -2.47 8.60
N ALA A 110 -12.43 -2.33 7.44
CA ALA A 110 -13.85 -2.57 7.25
C ALA A 110 -14.13 -3.24 5.89
N PRO A 111 -13.50 -4.40 5.60
CA PRO A 111 -13.43 -4.92 4.24
C PRO A 111 -14.79 -5.43 3.71
N LYS A 112 -15.68 -5.92 4.59
CA LYS A 112 -17.02 -6.38 4.20
C LYS A 112 -17.88 -5.19 3.79
N GLU A 113 -17.95 -4.20 4.67
CA GLU A 113 -18.74 -2.99 4.52
C GLU A 113 -18.29 -2.24 3.27
N LEU A 114 -16.98 -2.05 3.09
CA LEU A 114 -16.43 -1.34 1.94
C LEU A 114 -16.63 -2.09 0.63
N LEU A 115 -16.52 -3.43 0.59
CA LEU A 115 -16.78 -4.19 -0.64
C LEU A 115 -18.27 -4.18 -1.02
N GLN A 116 -19.17 -4.17 -0.03
CA GLN A 116 -20.62 -4.08 -0.29
C GLN A 116 -21.03 -2.68 -0.73
N HIS A 117 -20.37 -1.66 -0.18
CA HIS A 117 -20.65 -0.26 -0.44
C HIS A 117 -20.06 0.23 -1.76
N LEU A 118 -18.80 -0.12 -2.04
CA LEU A 118 -18.09 0.27 -3.25
C LEU A 118 -18.37 -0.73 -4.37
N ASN A 119 -18.59 -0.22 -5.59
CA ASN A 119 -18.82 -1.07 -6.76
C ASN A 119 -17.50 -1.64 -7.33
N VAL A 120 -16.78 -2.44 -6.54
CA VAL A 120 -15.51 -3.12 -6.89
C VAL A 120 -15.71 -4.63 -7.01
N ASP A 121 -14.88 -5.34 -7.78
CA ASP A 121 -15.07 -6.77 -8.03
C ASP A 121 -14.40 -7.66 -6.97
N PHE A 122 -13.23 -7.22 -6.49
CA PHE A 122 -12.43 -7.95 -5.51
C PHE A 122 -11.93 -7.01 -4.41
N GLY A 123 -11.73 -7.57 -3.22
CA GLY A 123 -11.12 -6.88 -2.09
C GLY A 123 -10.04 -7.73 -1.45
N ILE A 124 -8.85 -7.16 -1.25
CA ILE A 124 -7.72 -7.83 -0.62
C ILE A 124 -7.52 -7.27 0.78
N VAL A 125 -7.57 -8.15 1.77
CA VAL A 125 -7.41 -7.81 3.20
C VAL A 125 -6.00 -8.15 3.64
N GLY A 126 -5.34 -7.21 4.33
CA GLY A 126 -3.95 -7.36 4.78
C GLY A 126 -2.94 -7.10 3.66
N GLU A 127 -1.84 -7.85 3.68
CA GLU A 127 -0.71 -7.67 2.77
C GLU A 127 -1.01 -8.29 1.40
N GLY A 128 -0.97 -7.45 0.36
CA GLY A 128 -1.52 -7.79 -0.95
C GLY A 128 -0.54 -8.34 -1.97
N GLU A 129 0.77 -8.31 -1.71
CA GLU A 129 1.82 -8.61 -2.70
C GLU A 129 1.63 -10.00 -3.32
N GLU A 130 1.46 -11.03 -2.49
CA GLU A 130 1.27 -12.41 -2.95
C GLU A 130 -0.18 -12.65 -3.43
N VAL A 131 -1.17 -12.10 -2.73
CA VAL A 131 -2.60 -12.32 -3.03
C VAL A 131 -2.98 -11.69 -4.36
N PHE A 132 -2.52 -10.47 -4.62
CA PHE A 132 -2.80 -9.75 -5.86
C PHE A 132 -2.18 -10.46 -7.05
N LEU A 133 -0.94 -10.97 -6.91
CA LEU A 133 -0.32 -11.81 -7.94
C LEU A 133 -1.10 -13.10 -8.21
N GLN A 134 -1.56 -13.79 -7.16
CA GLN A 134 -2.40 -14.99 -7.33
C GLN A 134 -3.70 -14.67 -8.08
N LEU A 135 -4.34 -13.55 -7.73
CA LEU A 135 -5.54 -13.07 -8.40
C LEU A 135 -5.29 -12.74 -9.88
N VAL A 136 -4.25 -11.97 -10.19
CA VAL A 136 -3.85 -11.60 -11.56
C VAL A 136 -3.61 -12.85 -12.40
N ARG A 137 -2.81 -13.80 -11.88
CA ARG A 137 -2.52 -15.07 -12.55
C ARG A 137 -3.77 -15.91 -12.81
N GLY A 138 -4.68 -15.97 -11.83
CA GLY A 138 -5.96 -16.67 -11.99
C GLY A 138 -6.84 -16.03 -13.06
N LEU A 139 -6.90 -14.70 -13.09
CA LEU A 139 -7.63 -13.94 -14.10
C LEU A 139 -7.07 -14.14 -15.51
N GLU A 140 -5.74 -14.16 -15.67
CA GLU A 140 -5.11 -14.41 -16.99
C GLU A 140 -5.38 -15.81 -17.52
N ARG A 141 -5.36 -16.83 -16.65
CA ARG A 141 -5.65 -18.22 -17.05
C ARG A 141 -7.14 -18.51 -17.23
N GLY A 142 -8.02 -17.61 -16.77
CA GLY A 142 -9.46 -17.86 -16.72
C GLY A 142 -9.85 -18.90 -15.65
N ASP A 143 -9.02 -19.07 -14.62
CA ASP A 143 -9.27 -20.01 -13.53
C ASP A 143 -10.48 -19.56 -12.70
N PRO A 144 -11.27 -20.50 -12.13
CA PRO A 144 -12.26 -20.15 -11.13
C PRO A 144 -11.60 -19.54 -9.89
N ILE A 145 -11.94 -18.29 -9.57
CA ILE A 145 -11.43 -17.59 -8.38
C ILE A 145 -12.42 -17.80 -7.23
N SER A 146 -11.94 -18.35 -6.12
CA SER A 146 -12.74 -18.59 -4.90
C SER A 146 -12.41 -17.58 -3.82
N PRO A 147 -13.40 -17.13 -3.02
CA PRO A 147 -13.13 -16.30 -1.85
C PRO A 147 -12.22 -17.04 -0.86
N SER A 148 -11.38 -16.29 -0.17
CA SER A 148 -10.53 -16.78 0.93
C SER A 148 -10.59 -15.78 2.09
N PRO A 149 -10.01 -16.09 3.27
CA PRO A 149 -9.99 -15.14 4.40
C PRO A 149 -9.41 -13.76 4.08
N TYR A 150 -8.60 -13.64 3.03
CA TYR A 150 -7.92 -12.41 2.62
C TYR A 150 -8.31 -11.93 1.21
N LEU A 151 -9.15 -12.66 0.49
CA LEU A 151 -9.68 -12.28 -0.82
C LEU A 151 -11.21 -12.36 -0.79
N LEU A 152 -11.84 -11.19 -0.76
CA LEU A 152 -13.28 -11.06 -0.88
C LEU A 152 -13.66 -10.84 -2.34
N ILE A 153 -14.82 -11.35 -2.73
CA ILE A 153 -15.32 -11.30 -4.10
C ILE A 153 -16.75 -10.79 -4.04
N LYS A 154 -17.04 -9.77 -4.84
CA LYS A 154 -18.38 -9.22 -4.97
C LYS A 154 -19.38 -10.32 -5.33
N GLU A 155 -20.58 -10.25 -4.74
CA GLU A 155 -21.69 -11.20 -4.96
C GLU A 155 -21.42 -12.66 -4.57
N LYS A 156 -20.27 -12.96 -3.95
CA LYS A 156 -20.01 -14.27 -3.33
C LYS A 156 -20.19 -14.21 -1.82
N PRO A 157 -20.59 -15.32 -1.17
CA PRO A 157 -20.62 -15.38 0.30
C PRO A 157 -19.25 -15.05 0.88
N PHE A 158 -19.25 -14.19 1.91
CA PHE A 158 -18.02 -13.89 2.64
C PHE A 158 -17.53 -15.11 3.42
N PRO A 159 -16.21 -15.29 3.54
CA PRO A 159 -15.65 -16.35 4.35
C PRO A 159 -16.06 -16.15 5.83
N PRO A 160 -16.21 -17.25 6.60
CA PRO A 160 -16.62 -17.18 8.00
C PRO A 160 -15.60 -16.42 8.87
N LEU A 161 -14.32 -16.51 8.51
CA LEU A 161 -13.24 -15.75 9.09
C LEU A 161 -12.61 -14.87 8.01
N ILE A 162 -12.46 -13.59 8.31
CA ILE A 162 -11.64 -12.66 7.53
C ILE A 162 -10.39 -12.40 8.35
N GLU A 163 -9.25 -12.66 7.74
CA GLU A 163 -7.93 -12.40 8.32
C GLU A 163 -7.02 -11.88 7.21
N GLY A 164 -6.29 -10.81 7.51
CA GLY A 164 -5.35 -10.23 6.57
C GLY A 164 -4.29 -11.23 6.12
N ALA A 165 -4.00 -11.25 4.83
CA ALA A 165 -2.85 -11.96 4.30
C ALA A 165 -1.54 -11.42 4.89
N LYS A 166 -0.53 -12.28 4.95
CA LYS A 166 0.77 -12.00 5.54
C LYS A 166 1.85 -12.48 4.58
N VAL A 167 2.67 -11.57 4.10
CA VAL A 167 3.86 -11.88 3.32
C VAL A 167 4.95 -12.30 4.29
N PHE A 168 5.57 -13.45 4.01
CA PHE A 168 6.61 -13.99 4.88
C PHE A 168 7.97 -13.34 4.66
N SER A 169 8.29 -13.02 3.40
CA SER A 169 9.55 -12.39 2.99
C SER A 169 9.29 -10.98 2.50
N ILE A 170 9.42 -10.01 3.39
CA ILE A 170 9.26 -8.59 3.05
C ILE A 170 10.48 -8.16 2.23
N GLN A 171 10.28 -7.80 0.96
CA GLN A 171 11.34 -7.29 0.10
C GLN A 171 11.48 -5.76 0.24
N SER A 172 12.38 -5.11 -0.50
CA SER A 172 12.31 -3.65 -0.72
C SER A 172 11.16 -3.31 -1.70
N PRO A 173 10.55 -2.13 -1.66
CA PRO A 173 9.55 -1.69 -2.64
C PRO A 173 10.20 -1.26 -3.96
N ASP A 174 9.40 -1.10 -5.02
CA ASP A 174 9.84 -0.45 -6.26
C ASP A 174 9.23 0.94 -6.38
N ARG A 175 10.09 1.95 -6.29
CA ARG A 175 9.72 3.36 -6.31
C ARG A 175 9.77 3.98 -7.71
N SER A 176 10.32 3.29 -8.71
CA SER A 176 10.55 3.89 -10.04
C SER A 176 9.27 4.24 -10.81
N PHE A 177 8.10 3.76 -10.33
CA PHE A 177 6.79 4.11 -10.88
C PHE A 177 6.16 5.36 -10.25
N PHE A 178 6.83 5.99 -9.28
CA PHE A 178 6.28 7.08 -8.48
C PHE A 178 7.18 8.32 -8.55
N GLU A 179 6.58 9.50 -8.39
CA GLU A 179 7.31 10.76 -8.29
C GLU A 179 7.87 10.97 -6.87
N THR A 180 8.78 10.10 -6.41
CA THR A 180 9.33 10.16 -5.03
C THR A 180 9.90 11.53 -4.68
N HIS A 181 10.59 12.19 -5.62
CA HIS A 181 11.11 13.55 -5.45
C HIS A 181 10.01 14.55 -5.05
N ARG A 182 8.83 14.47 -5.66
CA ARG A 182 7.72 15.41 -5.42
C ARG A 182 7.21 15.34 -3.99
N TYR A 183 7.21 14.14 -3.41
CA TYR A 183 6.91 13.97 -1.99
C TYR A 183 7.93 14.69 -1.11
N LEU A 184 9.21 14.64 -1.44
CA LEU A 184 10.27 15.30 -0.67
C LEU A 184 10.19 16.83 -0.77
N GLU A 185 9.89 17.38 -1.95
CA GLU A 185 9.71 18.83 -2.14
C GLU A 185 8.56 19.41 -1.32
N GLU A 186 7.47 18.64 -1.17
CA GLU A 186 6.32 19.02 -0.36
C GLU A 186 6.47 18.65 1.14
N GLY A 187 7.70 18.38 1.59
CA GLY A 187 8.03 18.14 3.01
C GLY A 187 7.78 16.71 3.50
N GLY A 188 7.49 15.79 2.59
CA GLY A 188 7.42 14.36 2.86
C GLY A 188 8.80 13.76 3.17
N MET A 189 8.80 12.50 3.60
CA MET A 189 9.98 11.81 4.12
C MET A 189 10.23 10.51 3.35
N GLY A 190 11.48 10.04 3.35
CA GLY A 190 11.83 8.70 2.87
C GLY A 190 11.28 7.64 3.81
N ASN A 191 10.09 7.13 3.51
CA ASN A 191 9.42 6.13 4.34
C ASN A 191 10.06 4.75 4.16
N ILE A 192 10.53 4.12 5.23
CA ILE A 192 11.15 2.79 5.22
C ILE A 192 10.38 1.87 6.18
N GLN A 193 9.92 0.72 5.69
CA GLN A 193 9.36 -0.32 6.55
C GLN A 193 10.40 -1.44 6.71
N THR A 194 10.86 -1.66 7.94
CA THR A 194 11.91 -2.62 8.27
C THR A 194 11.33 -3.96 8.73
N LYS A 195 10.07 -3.96 9.18
CA LYS A 195 9.36 -5.14 9.67
C LYS A 195 7.85 -4.94 9.58
N ARG A 196 7.11 -6.04 9.67
CA ARG A 196 5.66 -6.04 9.80
C ARG A 196 5.17 -6.89 10.96
N GLY A 197 4.07 -6.46 11.56
CA GLY A 197 3.38 -7.16 12.64
C GLY A 197 3.84 -6.76 14.03
N CYS A 198 2.89 -6.81 14.96
CA CYS A 198 3.06 -6.32 16.32
C CYS A 198 2.48 -7.34 17.33
N PRO A 199 3.27 -7.86 18.30
CA PRO A 199 2.79 -8.89 19.22
C PRO A 199 1.96 -8.33 20.38
N PHE A 200 1.84 -7.01 20.48
CA PHE A 200 1.05 -6.34 21.50
C PHE A 200 -0.44 -6.34 21.12
N SER A 201 -1.29 -6.09 22.12
CA SER A 201 -2.75 -6.08 21.97
C SER A 201 -3.36 -4.84 22.60
N CYS A 202 -2.77 -3.68 22.32
CA CYS A 202 -3.27 -2.40 22.79
C CYS A 202 -4.71 -2.20 22.35
N ILE A 203 -5.60 -1.84 23.29
CA ILE A 203 -7.05 -1.79 23.06
C ILE A 203 -7.51 -0.80 21.98
N TYR A 204 -6.64 0.15 21.61
CA TYR A 204 -6.92 1.20 20.62
C TYR A 204 -6.30 0.91 19.24
N CYS A 205 -5.47 -0.13 19.12
CA CYS A 205 -4.55 -0.29 18.01
C CYS A 205 -5.10 -1.20 16.92
N THR A 206 -4.95 -0.77 15.66
CA THR A 206 -5.35 -1.54 14.47
C THR A 206 -4.22 -2.38 13.88
N TYR A 207 -2.96 -2.14 14.23
CA TYR A 207 -1.82 -2.83 13.61
C TYR A 207 -1.88 -4.38 13.71
N PRO A 208 -2.25 -4.99 14.86
CA PRO A 208 -2.38 -6.45 14.92
C PRO A 208 -3.44 -7.02 13.97
N LEU A 209 -4.43 -6.22 13.56
CA LEU A 209 -5.42 -6.58 12.53
C LEU A 209 -4.83 -6.45 11.12
N LEU A 210 -4.07 -5.37 10.87
CA LEU A 210 -3.53 -5.04 9.55
C LEU A 210 -2.32 -5.91 9.16
N GLU A 211 -1.36 -6.06 10.08
CA GLU A 211 -0.07 -6.72 9.83
C GLU A 211 0.08 -8.06 10.56
N GLY A 212 -0.87 -8.38 11.44
CA GLY A 212 -0.86 -9.58 12.25
C GLY A 212 0.00 -9.47 13.51
N LYS A 213 -0.09 -10.51 14.36
CA LYS A 213 0.56 -10.52 15.70
C LYS A 213 2.00 -11.01 15.72
N LYS A 214 2.48 -11.59 14.61
CA LYS A 214 3.81 -12.17 14.52
C LYS A 214 4.73 -11.21 13.77
N VAL A 215 5.76 -10.72 14.46
CA VAL A 215 6.79 -9.87 13.87
C VAL A 215 7.52 -10.64 12.76
N ARG A 216 7.64 -10.02 11.60
CA ARG A 216 8.39 -10.49 10.44
C ARG A 216 9.40 -9.41 10.07
N LEU A 217 10.68 -9.77 10.09
CA LEU A 217 11.80 -8.83 9.97
C LEU A 217 12.38 -8.90 8.56
N ARG A 218 12.74 -7.74 8.00
CA ARG A 218 13.68 -7.68 6.88
C ARG A 218 15.10 -7.90 7.40
N LYS A 219 16.05 -8.14 6.50
CA LYS A 219 17.47 -8.13 6.87
C LYS A 219 17.95 -6.69 7.02
N ALA A 220 18.74 -6.41 8.05
CA ALA A 220 19.25 -5.07 8.31
C ALA A 220 20.08 -4.54 7.12
N GLU A 221 20.84 -5.41 6.47
CA GLU A 221 21.64 -5.08 5.29
C GLU A 221 20.78 -4.64 4.11
N GLU A 222 19.66 -5.33 3.87
CA GLU A 222 18.71 -4.98 2.80
C GLU A 222 17.98 -3.66 3.09
N VAL A 223 17.71 -3.38 4.37
CA VAL A 223 17.11 -2.11 4.80
C VAL A 223 18.10 -0.96 4.61
N VAL A 224 19.35 -1.11 5.03
CA VAL A 224 20.36 -0.05 4.89
C VAL A 224 20.73 0.20 3.42
N GLU A 225 20.66 -0.83 2.57
CA GLU A 225 20.80 -0.67 1.13
C GLU A 225 19.64 0.14 0.51
N GLU A 226 18.39 -0.12 0.90
CA GLU A 226 17.25 0.69 0.45
C GLU A 226 17.39 2.16 0.90
N ILE A 227 17.82 2.35 2.14
CA ILE A 227 18.09 3.67 2.69
C ILE A 227 19.18 4.40 1.88
N HIS A 228 20.26 3.71 1.49
CA HIS A 228 21.33 4.29 0.68
C HIS A 228 20.80 4.79 -0.67
N HIS A 229 20.02 3.97 -1.37
CA HIS A 229 19.40 4.36 -2.64
C HIS A 229 18.52 5.60 -2.50
N LEU A 230 17.73 5.70 -1.43
CA LEU A 230 16.90 6.88 -1.17
C LEU A 230 17.75 8.14 -0.96
N VAL A 231 18.87 8.04 -0.25
CA VAL A 231 19.78 9.18 -0.04
C VAL A 231 20.43 9.61 -1.35
N GLU A 232 20.79 8.66 -2.23
CA GLU A 232 21.28 8.97 -3.58
C GLU A 232 20.23 9.68 -4.44
N GLU A 233 18.94 9.39 -4.23
CA GLU A 233 17.80 10.09 -4.85
C GLU A 233 17.49 11.45 -4.21
N GLY A 234 18.26 11.88 -3.21
CA GLY A 234 18.14 13.20 -2.58
C GLY A 234 17.29 13.23 -1.30
N VAL A 235 16.92 12.08 -0.74
CA VAL A 235 16.27 12.02 0.57
C VAL A 235 17.25 12.45 1.67
N ASP A 236 16.90 13.48 2.43
CA ASP A 236 17.68 13.98 3.57
C ASP A 236 17.06 13.64 4.95
N TYR A 237 15.87 13.03 4.94
CA TYR A 237 15.15 12.60 6.14
C TYR A 237 14.42 11.26 5.93
N ILE A 238 14.71 10.28 6.78
CA ILE A 238 14.07 8.95 6.79
C ILE A 238 13.03 8.86 7.90
N TYR A 239 11.89 8.25 7.59
CA TYR A 239 10.89 7.88 8.58
C TYR A 239 10.68 6.37 8.58
N PHE A 240 10.98 5.71 9.69
CA PHE A 240 10.69 4.28 9.83
C PHE A 240 9.21 4.09 10.15
N VAL A 241 8.47 3.52 9.19
CA VAL A 241 7.01 3.31 9.27
C VAL A 241 6.63 1.98 9.93
N ASP A 242 7.51 1.41 10.73
CA ASP A 242 7.18 0.22 11.52
C ASP A 242 6.15 0.57 12.60
N ASP A 243 5.30 -0.38 12.97
CA ASP A 243 4.35 -0.20 14.08
C ASP A 243 5.04 0.25 15.38
N ILE A 244 6.23 -0.31 15.65
CA ILE A 244 7.06 -0.05 16.83
C ILE A 244 8.53 -0.25 16.42
N PHE A 245 9.34 0.79 16.28
CA PHE A 245 10.70 0.64 15.76
C PHE A 245 11.60 -0.21 16.67
N ASN A 246 11.56 0.06 17.97
CA ASN A 246 12.47 -0.52 18.97
C ASN A 246 12.16 -1.98 19.37
N TYR A 247 11.19 -2.64 18.72
CA TYR A 247 10.83 -4.03 18.99
C TYR A 247 11.06 -4.94 17.78
N PRO A 248 11.67 -6.13 17.93
CA PRO A 248 12.38 -6.58 19.12
C PRO A 248 13.69 -5.76 19.30
N PRO A 249 14.12 -5.48 20.54
CA PRO A 249 15.29 -4.63 20.78
C PRO A 249 16.57 -5.11 20.08
N SER A 250 16.75 -6.44 20.00
CA SER A 250 17.89 -7.04 19.30
C SER A 250 17.94 -6.70 17.82
N TYR A 251 16.78 -6.60 17.15
CA TYR A 251 16.71 -6.22 15.75
C TYR A 251 16.95 -4.73 15.55
N ALA A 252 16.34 -3.88 16.38
CA ALA A 252 16.58 -2.44 16.35
C ALA A 252 18.08 -2.12 16.56
N GLU A 253 18.73 -2.80 17.50
CA GLU A 253 20.17 -2.68 17.72
C GLU A 253 20.98 -3.15 16.50
N ALA A 254 20.63 -4.29 15.90
CA ALA A 254 21.30 -4.79 14.70
C ALA A 254 21.21 -3.81 13.52
N LEU A 255 20.03 -3.21 13.31
CA LEU A 255 19.82 -2.19 12.28
C LEU A 255 20.67 -0.93 12.56
N CYS A 256 20.65 -0.42 13.79
CA CYS A 256 21.49 0.72 14.18
C CYS A 256 22.99 0.42 13.99
N ARG A 257 23.44 -0.79 14.34
CA ARG A 257 24.83 -1.21 14.12
C ARG A 257 25.19 -1.24 12.65
N GLU A 258 24.29 -1.72 11.79
CA GLU A 258 24.51 -1.74 10.34
C GLU A 258 24.58 -0.31 9.76
N MET A 259 23.69 0.59 10.20
CA MET A 259 23.74 2.01 9.83
C MET A 259 25.07 2.68 10.23
N VAL A 260 25.54 2.45 11.47
CA VAL A 260 26.84 2.96 11.94
C VAL A 260 28.00 2.35 11.14
N ARG A 261 27.96 1.04 10.87
CA ARG A 261 29.00 0.34 10.10
C ARG A 261 29.13 0.90 8.69
N ARG A 262 28.01 1.27 8.06
CA ARG A 262 27.95 1.88 6.73
C ARG A 262 28.23 3.39 6.75
N LYS A 263 28.52 3.98 7.92
CA LYS A 263 28.74 5.42 8.14
C LYS A 263 27.58 6.26 7.61
N PHE A 264 26.38 5.80 7.92
CA PHE A 264 25.16 6.44 7.46
C PHE A 264 24.93 7.78 8.16
N ASP A 265 24.82 8.85 7.37
CA ASP A 265 24.68 10.24 7.85
C ASP A 265 23.39 10.88 7.28
N VAL A 266 22.24 10.37 7.73
CA VAL A 266 20.93 10.97 7.46
C VAL A 266 20.18 11.18 8.78
N LYS A 267 19.30 12.18 8.81
CA LYS A 267 18.38 12.36 9.93
C LYS A 267 17.22 11.37 9.81
N TRP A 268 16.84 10.75 10.91
CA TRP A 268 15.71 9.84 10.90
C TRP A 268 14.88 9.93 12.16
N SER A 269 13.62 9.53 12.06
CA SER A 269 12.76 9.25 13.19
C SER A 269 11.93 7.99 12.95
N ALA A 270 11.25 7.56 14.00
CA ALA A 270 10.40 6.37 13.99
C ALA A 270 9.34 6.51 15.09
N PHE A 271 8.35 5.60 15.07
CA PHE A 271 7.43 5.40 16.21
C PHE A 271 8.10 4.64 17.37
#